data_AF-A0A380U1F1-F1
#
_entry.id   AF-A0A380U1F1-F1
#
_cell.length_a   1.000
_cell.length_b   1.000
_cell.length_c   1.000
_cell.angle_alpha   90.00
_cell.angle_beta   90.00
_cell.angle_gamma   90.00
#
_symmetry.space_group_name_H-M   'P 1'
#
loop_
_entity.id
_entity.type
_entity.pdbx_description
1 polymer ?
#
loop_
_entity_poly.entity_id
_entity_poly.type
_entity_poly.pdbx_seq_one_letter_code
_entity_poly.pdbx_strand_id
1 'polypeptide(L)'
;MKIKTLALSFALALGLAACNDEKDYSGTYIQVDRPKSSFTFQKGKNGDYQATLTDIIGKNSLTGTIKNGVFYRVSDNEKVGEFKDNTFILTSGSTYKKSQ
;
A
#
# COMPACT_ATOMS: atom_id res chain seq x y z
N MET A 1 39.16 32.88 31.69
CA MET A 1 38.51 32.10 30.61
C MET A 1 38.04 30.80 31.25
N LYS A 2 36.72 30.64 31.48
CA LYS A 2 35.80 29.83 30.65
C LYS A 2 36.35 28.43 30.35
N ILE A 3 35.74 27.39 30.90
CA ILE A 3 35.06 26.32 30.16
C ILE A 3 34.05 25.69 31.13
N LYS A 4 32.77 25.82 30.79
CA LYS A 4 31.65 25.16 31.47
C LYS A 4 31.53 23.78 30.86
N THR A 5 31.69 22.73 31.64
CA THR A 5 31.42 21.35 31.20
C THR A 5 29.91 21.15 31.21
N LEU A 6 29.27 21.27 30.03
CA LEU A 6 27.88 20.83 29.85
C LEU A 6 27.86 19.31 29.82
N ALA A 7 27.25 18.71 30.83
CA ALA A 7 26.86 17.31 30.79
C ALA A 7 25.81 17.11 29.68
N LEU A 8 26.22 16.46 28.59
CA LEU A 8 25.31 15.85 27.63
C LEU A 8 24.61 14.69 28.34
N SER A 9 23.34 14.85 28.67
CA SER A 9 22.52 13.72 29.07
C SER A 9 21.05 14.04 28.88
N PHE A 10 20.36 13.11 28.21
CA PHE A 10 18.90 13.02 28.04
C PHE A 10 18.31 14.09 27.09
N ALA A 11 17.53 13.76 26.07
CA ALA A 11 16.85 12.52 25.75
C ALA A 11 16.77 12.42 24.24
N LEU A 12 17.28 11.32 23.68
CA LEU A 12 16.67 10.76 22.48
C LEU A 12 15.32 10.21 22.93
N ALA A 13 14.36 11.12 23.13
CA ALA A 13 12.97 10.81 22.89
C ALA A 13 12.89 10.53 21.39
N LEU A 14 13.31 9.31 21.00
CA LEU A 14 12.70 8.61 19.88
C LEU A 14 11.24 8.53 20.27
N GLY A 15 10.51 9.61 19.98
CA GLY A 15 9.11 9.52 19.71
C GLY A 15 9.01 8.49 18.62
N LEU A 16 8.79 7.24 19.02
CA LEU A 16 7.91 6.33 18.35
C LEU A 16 6.54 7.02 18.31
N ALA A 17 6.44 8.12 17.59
CA ALA A 17 5.38 8.20 16.62
C ALA A 17 5.69 7.05 15.65
N ALA A 18 5.28 5.83 16.04
CA ALA A 18 4.56 5.02 15.10
C ALA A 18 3.34 5.86 14.73
N CYS A 19 3.58 6.84 13.86
CA CYS A 19 2.57 7.40 13.01
C CYS A 19 2.10 6.16 12.27
N ASN A 20 1.01 5.61 12.78
CA ASN A 20 0.21 4.60 12.13
C ASN A 20 -0.47 5.29 10.94
N ASP A 21 0.33 5.99 10.12
CA ASP A 21 -0.03 6.40 8.79
C ASP A 21 -0.15 5.06 8.07
N GLU A 22 -1.35 4.48 8.14
CA GLU A 22 -1.75 3.40 7.24
C GLU A 22 -1.35 3.87 5.86
N LYS A 23 -0.26 3.28 5.34
CA LYS A 23 0.29 3.61 4.04
C LYS A 23 -0.88 3.63 3.06
N ASP A 24 -1.13 4.76 2.41
CA ASP A 24 -2.25 4.82 1.48
C ASP A 24 -1.87 4.10 0.17
N TYR A 25 -2.50 2.94 -0.02
CA TYR A 25 -2.35 2.12 -1.22
C TYR A 25 -3.25 2.56 -2.36
N SER A 26 -4.02 3.65 -2.21
CA SER A 26 -4.87 4.19 -3.26
C SER A 26 -4.04 4.62 -4.47
N GLY A 27 -4.62 4.47 -5.66
CA GLY A 27 -4.02 4.86 -6.93
C GLY A 27 -4.19 3.79 -8.00
N THR A 28 -3.68 4.11 -9.19
CA THR A 28 -3.70 3.22 -10.35
C THR A 28 -2.33 2.59 -10.55
N TYR A 29 -2.31 1.28 -10.70
CA TYR A 29 -1.14 0.45 -10.92
C TYR A 29 -1.26 -0.17 -12.31
N ILE A 30 -0.28 0.06 -13.18
CA ILE A 30 -0.28 -0.39 -14.57
C ILE A 30 0.59 -1.65 -14.68
N GLN A 31 0.10 -2.67 -15.38
CA GLN A 31 0.83 -3.93 -15.52
C GLN A 31 2.13 -3.70 -16.30
N VAL A 32 3.24 -4.22 -15.78
CA VAL A 32 4.58 -3.97 -16.35
C VAL A 32 4.71 -4.53 -17.76
N ASP A 33 4.28 -5.77 -17.98
CA ASP A 33 4.46 -6.46 -19.27
C ASP A 33 3.30 -6.22 -20.27
N ARG A 34 2.18 -5.66 -19.81
CA ARG A 34 0.97 -5.44 -20.60
C ARG A 34 0.28 -4.13 -20.18
N PRO A 35 0.72 -2.96 -20.67
CA PRO A 35 0.27 -1.67 -20.16
C PRO A 35 -1.22 -1.35 -20.40
N LYS A 36 -1.95 -2.21 -21.13
CA LYS A 36 -3.41 -2.14 -21.30
C LYS A 36 -4.19 -2.73 -20.11
N SER A 37 -3.51 -3.36 -19.14
CA SER A 37 -4.13 -3.80 -17.89
C SER A 37 -3.70 -2.94 -16.72
N SER A 38 -4.64 -2.62 -15.84
CA SER A 38 -4.38 -1.86 -14.63
C SER A 38 -5.23 -2.32 -13.46
N PHE A 39 -4.71 -2.12 -12.25
CA PHE A 39 -5.47 -2.17 -11.01
C PHE A 39 -5.63 -0.75 -10.47
N THR A 40 -6.86 -0.34 -10.19
CA THR A 40 -7.13 0.88 -9.43
C THR A 40 -7.63 0.51 -8.05
N PHE A 41 -6.96 1.01 -7.02
CA PHE A 41 -7.36 0.88 -5.62
C PHE A 41 -7.89 2.21 -5.11
N GLN A 42 -9.07 2.20 -4.50
CA GLN A 42 -9.69 3.37 -3.88
C GLN A 42 -10.08 3.04 -2.44
N LYS A 43 -9.53 3.79 -1.48
CA LYS A 43 -9.89 3.64 -0.06
C LYS A 43 -11.35 4.07 0.16
N GLY A 44 -12.14 3.19 0.74
CA GLY A 44 -13.50 3.42 1.20
C GLY A 44 -13.54 4.11 2.56
N LYS A 45 -14.76 4.45 3.00
CA LYS A 45 -14.98 5.14 4.28
C LYS A 45 -14.71 4.27 5.50
N ASN A 46 -14.75 2.95 5.34
CA ASN A 46 -14.62 1.97 6.43
C ASN A 46 -13.20 1.37 6.51
N GLY A 47 -12.22 1.95 5.81
CA GLY A 47 -10.86 1.41 5.71
C GLY A 47 -10.73 0.22 4.75
N ASP A 48 -11.83 -0.20 4.13
CA ASP A 48 -11.83 -1.12 3.00
C ASP A 48 -11.31 -0.43 1.73
N TYR A 49 -10.98 -1.23 0.73
CA TYR A 49 -10.53 -0.77 -0.57
C TYR A 49 -11.41 -1.38 -1.66
N GLN A 50 -11.93 -0.53 -2.54
CA GLN A 50 -12.47 -0.97 -3.81
C GLN A 50 -11.30 -1.15 -4.79
N ALA A 51 -11.05 -2.39 -5.20
CA ALA A 51 -10.10 -2.71 -6.26
C ALA A 51 -10.86 -2.93 -7.57
N THR A 52 -10.38 -2.32 -8.65
CA THR A 52 -10.90 -2.51 -10.01
C THR A 52 -9.77 -2.93 -10.92
N LEU A 53 -9.84 -4.16 -11.43
CA LEU A 53 -9.03 -4.63 -12.55
C LEU A 53 -9.67 -4.15 -13.85
N THR A 54 -8.92 -3.42 -14.66
CA THR A 54 -9.25 -3.13 -16.05
C THR A 54 -8.29 -3.89 -16.94
N ASP A 55 -8.79 -4.59 -17.95
CA ASP A 55 -7.99 -5.21 -18.99
C ASP A 55 -8.65 -5.02 -20.37
N ILE A 56 -8.14 -5.72 -21.39
CA ILE A 56 -8.69 -5.64 -22.76
C ILE A 56 -10.06 -6.31 -22.92
N ILE A 57 -10.44 -7.19 -21.98
CA ILE A 57 -11.67 -7.98 -22.00
C ILE A 57 -12.78 -7.23 -21.25
N GLY A 58 -12.41 -6.44 -20.23
CA GLY A 58 -13.35 -5.57 -19.53
C GLY A 58 -12.85 -5.07 -18.18
N LYS A 59 -13.81 -4.87 -17.28
CA LYS A 59 -13.55 -4.39 -15.92
C LYS A 59 -14.20 -5.33 -14.90
N ASN A 60 -13.42 -5.69 -13.88
CA ASN A 60 -13.88 -6.49 -12.76
C ASN A 60 -13.53 -5.76 -11.46
N SER A 61 -14.48 -5.66 -10.54
CA SER A 61 -14.31 -4.94 -9.29
C SER A 61 -14.59 -5.85 -8.11
N LEU A 62 -13.79 -5.72 -7.06
CA LEU A 62 -13.97 -6.42 -5.80
C LEU A 62 -13.59 -5.53 -4.62
N THR A 63 -14.20 -5.78 -3.47
CA THR A 63 -13.88 -5.09 -2.22
C THR A 63 -12.92 -5.95 -1.41
N GLY A 64 -11.90 -5.34 -0.83
CA GLY A 64 -10.95 -6.02 0.02
C GLY A 64 -10.42 -5.14 1.15
N THR A 65 -9.64 -5.74 2.04
CA THR A 65 -8.93 -5.05 3.11
C THR A 65 -7.44 -5.23 2.94
N ILE A 66 -6.63 -4.25 3.38
CA ILE A 66 -5.18 -4.35 3.32
C ILE A 66 -4.64 -4.54 4.73
N LYS A 67 -3.91 -5.64 4.95
CA LYS A 67 -3.27 -5.96 6.23
C LYS A 67 -1.79 -6.20 5.97
N ASN A 68 -0.91 -5.39 6.59
CA ASN A 68 0.53 -5.46 6.40
C ASN A 68 0.97 -5.44 4.92
N GLY A 69 0.32 -4.60 4.11
CA GLY A 69 0.57 -4.52 2.67
C GLY A 69 0.02 -5.67 1.84
N VAL A 70 -0.75 -6.60 2.40
CA VAL A 70 -1.39 -7.69 1.65
C VAL A 70 -2.87 -7.40 1.47
N PHE A 71 -3.37 -7.51 0.24
CA PHE A 71 -4.77 -7.27 -0.11
C PHE A 71 -5.56 -8.57 -0.07
N TYR A 72 -6.56 -8.62 0.81
CA TYR A 72 -7.47 -9.76 0.99
C TYR A 72 -8.87 -9.38 0.55
N ARG A 73 -9.54 -10.25 -0.21
CA ARG A 73 -10.93 -10.06 -0.60
C ARG A 73 -11.84 -10.19 0.64
N VAL A 74 -12.82 -9.31 0.78
CA VAL A 74 -13.69 -9.29 1.98
C VAL A 74 -14.63 -10.49 2.07
N SER A 75 -15.11 -11.01 0.94
CA SER A 75 -16.12 -12.08 0.92
C SER A 75 -15.65 -13.40 1.54
N ASP A 76 -14.36 -13.71 1.43
CA ASP A 76 -13.79 -15.01 1.82
C ASP A 76 -12.39 -14.93 2.43
N ASN A 77 -11.85 -13.72 2.63
CA ASN A 77 -10.49 -13.48 3.11
C ASN A 77 -9.40 -14.11 2.22
N GLU A 78 -9.67 -14.35 0.93
CA GLU A 78 -8.64 -14.85 0.01
C GLU A 78 -7.58 -13.77 -0.26
N LYS A 79 -6.29 -14.15 -0.24
CA LYS A 79 -5.18 -13.29 -0.66
C LYS A 79 -5.24 -13.05 -2.17
N VAL A 80 -5.53 -11.81 -2.57
CA VAL A 80 -5.57 -11.40 -3.98
C VAL A 80 -4.18 -10.97 -4.47
N GLY A 81 -3.40 -10.32 -3.63
CA GLY A 81 -2.06 -9.86 -3.98
C GLY A 81 -1.38 -9.09 -2.84
N GLU A 82 -0.20 -8.56 -3.11
CA GLU A 82 0.60 -7.84 -2.13
C GLU A 82 1.24 -6.57 -2.71
N PHE A 83 1.32 -5.54 -1.89
CA PHE A 83 1.99 -4.30 -2.18
C PHE A 83 3.43 -4.37 -1.67
N LYS A 84 4.39 -4.13 -2.58
CA LYS A 84 5.80 -3.96 -2.26
C LYS A 84 6.27 -2.67 -2.89
N ASP A 85 6.75 -1.75 -2.06
CA ASP A 85 7.14 -0.40 -2.47
C ASP A 85 6.03 0.33 -3.26
N ASN A 86 6.26 0.61 -4.53
CA ASN A 86 5.34 1.22 -5.49
C ASN A 86 4.78 0.18 -6.50
N THR A 87 4.73 -1.08 -6.12
CA THR A 87 4.21 -2.17 -6.95
C THR A 87 3.10 -2.92 -6.23
N PHE A 88 2.20 -3.49 -7.02
CA PHE A 88 1.22 -4.47 -6.60
C PHE A 88 1.49 -5.77 -7.37
N ILE A 89 1.64 -6.87 -6.65
CA ILE A 89 1.93 -8.20 -7.20
C ILE A 89 0.69 -9.05 -6.96
N LEU A 90 0.01 -9.39 -8.06
CA LEU A 90 -1.14 -10.28 -8.03
C LEU A 90 -0.70 -11.71 -7.64
N THR A 91 -1.53 -12.49 -6.96
CA THR A 91 -1.20 -13.87 -6.56
C THR A 91 -0.82 -14.77 -7.74
N SER A 92 -1.24 -14.45 -8.96
CA SER A 92 -0.82 -15.13 -10.20
C SER A 92 0.61 -14.79 -10.67
N GLY A 93 1.31 -13.87 -9.98
CA GLY A 93 2.66 -13.40 -10.32
C GLY A 93 2.73 -12.14 -11.19
N SER A 94 1.59 -11.69 -11.74
CA SER A 94 1.54 -10.45 -12.53
C SER A 94 1.88 -9.24 -11.67
N THR A 95 2.83 -8.43 -12.14
CA THR A 95 3.30 -7.23 -11.43
C THR A 95 2.76 -5.96 -12.06
N TYR A 96 2.28 -5.06 -11.22
CA TYR A 96 1.72 -3.76 -11.58
C TYR A 96 2.48 -2.65 -10.86
N LYS A 97 2.92 -1.63 -11.58
CA LYS A 97 3.66 -0.49 -11.01
C LYS A 97 2.72 0.70 -10.84
N LYS A 98 2.77 1.36 -9.69
CA LYS A 98 2.00 2.57 -9.41
C LYS A 98 2.33 3.63 -10.46
N SER A 99 1.32 4.12 -11.16
CA SER A 99 1.42 5.30 -12.00
C SER A 99 1.63 6.50 -11.07
N GLN A 100 2.62 7.34 -11.37
CA GLN A 100 2.94 8.54 -10.60
C GLN A 100 1.72 9.44 -10.39
#